data_AF-A0A650CTC9-F1
#
_entry.id   AF-A0A650CTC9-F1
#
_cell.length_a   1.000
_cell.length_b   1.000
_cell.length_c   1.000
_cell.angle_alpha   90.00
_cell.angle_beta   90.00
_cell.angle_gamma   90.00
#
_symmetry.space_group_name_H-M   'P 1'
#
loop_
_entity.id
_entity.type
_entity.pdbx_description
1 polymer ?
#
loop_
_entity_poly.entity_id
_entity_poly.type
_entity_poly.pdbx_seq_one_letter_code
_entity_poly.pdbx_strand_id
1 'polypeptide(L)'
;MGTKLIVYVLLFDIFIAMMVGAYSGLTPPSIPPEPSYASAQAVASSIVWTVGWGPLTIIPQTTLIPPFCILGAHFPGLTIPAVTIPGVTLFSINFGWLAPVLYVFDWIIWIFETIASAVGYLLSIFTGSITLLSSVPVIGPFLTTIILIINFVLIWELIKLIRGYGP
;
A
#
# COMPACT_ATOMS: atom_id res chain seq x y z
N MET A 1 44.01 11.59 -1.82
CA MET A 1 43.23 12.80 -1.50
C MET A 1 41.91 12.90 -2.28
N GLY A 2 41.76 12.26 -3.45
CA GLY A 2 40.53 12.32 -4.26
C GLY A 2 39.27 11.69 -3.65
N THR A 3 39.39 10.57 -2.94
CA THR A 3 38.21 9.87 -2.35
C THR A 3 37.52 10.70 -1.26
N LYS A 4 38.29 11.43 -0.44
CA LYS A 4 37.73 12.35 0.56
C LYS A 4 37.00 13.51 -0.11
N LEU A 5 37.57 14.08 -1.17
CA LEU A 5 36.93 15.15 -1.94
C LEU A 5 35.60 14.68 -2.56
N ILE A 6 35.58 13.49 -3.16
CA ILE A 6 34.36 12.90 -3.75
C ILE A 6 33.27 12.70 -2.69
N VAL A 7 33.62 12.16 -1.51
CA VAL A 7 32.67 11.98 -0.42
C VAL A 7 32.15 13.32 0.12
N TYR A 8 33.01 14.34 0.24
CA TYR A 8 32.57 15.68 0.66
C TYR A 8 31.67 16.36 -0.37
N VAL A 9 31.94 16.19 -1.66
CA VAL A 9 31.08 16.71 -2.74
C VAL A 9 29.73 16.00 -2.75
N LEU A 10 29.69 14.67 -2.61
CA LEU A 10 28.44 13.90 -2.49
C LEU A 10 27.60 14.30 -1.28
N LEU A 11 28.24 14.46 -0.11
CA LEU A 11 27.55 14.92 1.09
C LEU A 11 27.03 16.36 0.91
N PHE A 12 27.84 17.25 0.33
CA PHE A 12 27.44 18.63 0.07
C PHE A 12 26.24 18.70 -0.89
N ASP A 13 26.22 17.89 -1.96
CA ASP A 13 25.09 17.81 -2.89
C ASP A 13 23.83 17.25 -2.22
N ILE A 14 23.93 16.23 -1.35
CA ILE A 14 22.81 15.72 -0.56
C ILE A 14 22.26 16.81 0.36
N PHE A 15 23.14 17.58 1.02
CA PHE A 15 22.74 18.69 1.88
C PHE A 15 22.04 19.80 1.09
N ILE A 16 22.55 20.20 -0.08
CA ILE A 16 21.88 21.18 -0.94
C ILE A 16 20.54 20.65 -1.44
N ALA A 17 20.46 19.40 -1.89
CA ALA A 17 19.20 18.80 -2.33
C ALA A 17 18.16 18.73 -1.20
N MET A 18 18.58 18.41 0.03
CA MET A 18 17.72 18.46 1.21
C MET A 18 17.29 19.88 1.57
N MET A 19 18.18 20.87 1.48
CA MET A 19 17.84 22.27 1.74
C MET A 19 16.88 22.80 0.68
N VAL A 20 17.12 22.54 -0.61
CA VAL A 20 16.22 22.93 -1.71
C VAL A 20 14.87 22.22 -1.58
N GLY A 21 14.84 20.94 -1.18
CA GLY A 21 13.62 20.22 -0.83
C GLY A 21 12.84 20.89 0.31
N ALA A 22 13.54 21.29 1.38
CA ALA A 22 12.95 21.99 2.51
C ALA A 22 12.42 23.39 2.14
N TYR A 23 13.10 24.15 1.28
CA TYR A 23 12.67 25.48 0.81
C TYR A 23 11.58 25.42 -0.27
N SER A 24 11.44 24.31 -0.99
CA SER A 24 10.39 24.10 -1.99
C SER A 24 9.11 23.48 -1.41
N GLY A 25 9.06 23.21 -0.10
CA GLY A 25 7.91 22.61 0.56
C GLY A 25 7.68 21.14 0.18
N LEU A 26 8.69 20.45 -0.35
CA LEU A 26 8.59 19.06 -0.73
C LEU A 26 8.64 18.17 0.52
N THR A 27 7.59 17.38 0.73
CA THR A 27 7.57 16.36 1.78
C THR A 27 8.37 15.12 1.33
N PRO A 28 9.01 14.40 2.27
CA PRO A 28 9.70 13.15 1.94
C PRO A 28 8.78 12.17 1.20
N PRO A 29 9.34 11.30 0.34
CA PRO A 29 8.56 10.25 -0.31
C PRO A 29 7.89 9.37 0.75
N SER A 30 6.60 9.12 0.59
CA SER A 30 5.89 8.13 1.40
C SER A 30 6.22 6.76 0.83
N ILE A 31 7.00 5.98 1.57
CA ILE A 31 7.31 4.59 1.24
C ILE A 31 6.40 3.71 2.10
N PRO A 32 5.60 2.82 1.51
CA PRO A 32 4.78 1.90 2.28
C PRO A 32 5.65 0.95 3.11
N PRO A 33 5.14 0.45 4.26
CA PRO A 33 5.86 -0.54 5.07
C PRO A 33 6.24 -1.78 4.26
N GLU A 34 7.36 -2.40 4.61
CA GLU A 34 7.81 -3.65 3.99
C GLU A 34 6.76 -4.76 4.15
N PRO A 35 6.49 -5.56 3.10
CA PRO A 35 5.58 -6.69 3.19
C PRO A 35 6.06 -7.72 4.20
N SER A 36 5.14 -8.17 5.06
CA SER A 36 5.42 -9.23 6.04
C SER A 36 4.80 -10.55 5.61
N TYR A 37 5.44 -11.67 5.95
CA TYR A 37 4.83 -12.98 5.72
C TYR A 37 3.53 -13.12 6.54
N ALA A 38 3.45 -12.50 7.72
CA ALA A 38 2.26 -12.53 8.57
C ALA A 38 1.04 -11.88 7.91
N SER A 39 1.22 -10.75 7.21
CA SER A 39 0.14 -10.11 6.45
C SER A 39 -0.31 -10.97 5.27
N ALA A 40 0.63 -11.57 4.51
CA ALA A 40 0.28 -12.48 3.42
C ALA A 40 -0.46 -13.72 3.93
N GLN A 41 -0.06 -14.28 5.07
CA GLN A 41 -0.73 -15.41 5.71
C GLN A 41 -2.14 -15.05 6.18
N ALA A 42 -2.34 -13.86 6.73
CA ALA A 42 -3.66 -13.38 7.14
C ALA A 42 -4.61 -13.22 5.95
N VAL A 43 -4.13 -12.64 4.84
CA VAL A 43 -4.91 -12.50 3.61
C VAL A 43 -5.22 -13.88 3.02
N ALA A 44 -4.23 -14.76 2.88
CA ALA A 44 -4.43 -16.11 2.33
C ALA A 44 -5.42 -16.94 3.15
N SER A 45 -5.33 -16.86 4.49
CA SER A 45 -6.20 -17.61 5.40
C SER A 45 -7.61 -17.04 5.53
N SER A 46 -7.82 -15.77 5.15
CA SER A 46 -9.16 -15.17 5.07
C SER A 46 -9.98 -15.73 3.90
N ILE A 47 -9.31 -16.25 2.88
CA ILE A 47 -9.96 -16.86 1.72
C ILE A 47 -10.36 -18.28 2.12
N VAL A 48 -11.66 -18.46 2.34
CA VAL A 48 -12.27 -19.74 2.69
C VAL A 48 -13.37 -20.04 1.70
N TRP A 49 -13.30 -21.21 1.07
CA TRP A 49 -14.39 -21.72 0.27
C TRP A 49 -15.17 -22.77 1.07
N THR A 50 -16.41 -22.43 1.38
CA THR A 50 -17.34 -23.34 2.06
C THR A 50 -18.43 -23.77 1.09
N VAL A 51 -18.66 -25.08 0.99
CA VAL A 51 -19.80 -25.63 0.26
C VAL A 51 -20.73 -26.30 1.24
N GLY A 52 -22.01 -26.00 1.11
CA GLY A 52 -23.06 -26.44 2.00
C GLY A 52 -24.37 -25.79 1.64
N TRP A 53 -25.38 -26.05 2.46
CA TRP A 53 -26.66 -25.35 2.39
C TRP A 53 -26.91 -24.62 3.70
N GLY A 54 -27.54 -23.45 3.58
CA GLY A 54 -28.09 -22.75 4.74
C GLY A 54 -29.31 -23.49 5.31
N PRO A 55 -29.78 -23.08 6.50
CA PRO A 55 -31.00 -23.65 7.06
C PRO A 55 -32.19 -23.48 6.11
N LEU A 56 -32.99 -24.53 5.92
CA LEU A 56 -34.17 -24.51 5.07
C LEU A 56 -35.42 -24.74 5.92
N THR A 57 -36.26 -23.74 6.03
CA THR A 57 -37.56 -23.87 6.69
C THR A 57 -38.58 -24.44 5.70
N ILE A 58 -39.02 -25.67 5.94
CA ILE A 58 -40.03 -26.34 5.11
C ILE A 58 -41.43 -25.90 5.55
N ILE A 59 -41.64 -25.76 6.85
CA ILE A 59 -42.92 -25.34 7.42
C ILE A 59 -42.65 -24.10 8.27
N PRO A 60 -43.17 -22.92 7.89
CA PRO A 60 -43.05 -21.73 8.72
C PRO A 60 -43.91 -21.88 9.98
N GLN A 61 -43.48 -21.24 11.07
CA GLN A 61 -44.29 -21.20 12.27
C GLN A 61 -45.63 -20.51 11.95
N THR A 62 -46.73 -21.19 12.27
CA THR A 62 -48.07 -20.69 11.95
C THR A 62 -48.91 -20.63 13.20
N THR A 63 -49.51 -19.49 13.49
CA THR A 63 -50.44 -19.31 14.62
C THR A 63 -51.84 -19.69 14.15
N LEU A 64 -52.37 -20.79 14.66
CA LEU A 64 -53.73 -21.25 14.34
C LEU A 64 -54.79 -20.48 15.14
N ILE A 65 -54.48 -20.20 16.41
CA ILE A 65 -55.38 -19.50 17.32
C ILE A 65 -54.59 -18.34 17.92
N PRO A 66 -54.98 -17.08 17.66
CA PRO A 66 -54.32 -15.95 18.28
C PRO A 66 -54.49 -15.99 19.80
N PRO A 67 -53.52 -15.50 20.57
CA PRO A 67 -53.68 -15.37 22.01
C PRO A 67 -54.89 -14.48 22.32
N PHE A 68 -55.64 -14.86 23.35
CA PHE A 68 -56.81 -14.11 23.80
C PHE A 68 -56.88 -14.08 25.32
N CYS A 69 -57.71 -13.18 25.86
CA CYS A 69 -57.77 -12.91 27.28
C CYS A 69 -59.24 -12.83 27.74
N ILE A 70 -59.57 -13.49 28.84
CA ILE A 70 -60.93 -13.50 29.41
C ILE A 70 -60.84 -13.12 30.89
N LEU A 71 -61.53 -12.05 31.29
CA LEU A 71 -61.57 -11.56 32.68
C LEU A 71 -60.18 -11.44 33.35
N GLY A 72 -59.18 -11.00 32.58
CA GLY A 72 -57.79 -10.83 33.05
C GLY A 72 -56.91 -12.09 32.99
N ALA A 73 -57.46 -13.27 32.70
CA ALA A 73 -56.67 -14.48 32.46
C ALA A 73 -56.20 -14.53 31.00
N HIS A 74 -54.88 -14.54 30.78
CA HIS A 74 -54.26 -14.63 29.46
C HIS A 74 -54.08 -16.09 29.04
N PHE A 75 -54.62 -16.44 27.87
CA PHE A 75 -54.43 -17.74 27.25
C PHE A 75 -53.42 -17.63 26.11
N PRO A 76 -52.32 -18.41 26.13
CA PRO A 76 -51.37 -18.41 25.02
C PRO A 76 -52.05 -18.98 23.76
N GLY A 77 -51.75 -18.38 22.61
CA GLY A 77 -52.25 -18.83 21.32
C GLY A 77 -51.65 -20.19 20.93
N LEU A 78 -52.36 -20.96 20.12
CA LEU A 78 -51.86 -22.22 19.59
C LEU A 78 -51.01 -21.94 18.34
N THR A 79 -49.71 -22.21 18.46
CA THR A 79 -48.77 -22.09 17.34
C THR A 79 -48.24 -23.47 16.94
N ILE A 80 -48.18 -23.72 15.64
CA ILE A 80 -47.46 -24.87 15.08
C ILE A 80 -46.00 -24.47 14.98
N PRO A 81 -45.05 -25.20 15.60
CA PRO A 81 -43.63 -24.89 15.51
C PRO A 81 -43.13 -25.01 14.07
N ALA A 82 -42.16 -24.16 13.72
CA ALA A 82 -41.51 -24.26 12.42
C ALA A 82 -40.72 -25.58 12.30
N VAL A 83 -40.73 -26.17 11.10
CA VAL A 83 -39.87 -27.31 10.77
C VAL A 83 -38.74 -26.80 9.87
N THR A 84 -37.55 -26.74 10.43
CA THR A 84 -36.34 -26.25 9.75
C THR A 84 -35.30 -27.35 9.66
N ILE A 85 -34.82 -27.62 8.44
CA ILE A 85 -33.64 -28.44 8.21
C ILE A 85 -32.43 -27.58 8.57
N PRO A 86 -31.54 -28.03 9.48
CA PRO A 86 -30.33 -27.29 9.81
C PRO A 86 -29.41 -27.20 8.58
N GLY A 87 -28.70 -26.09 8.47
CA GLY A 87 -27.66 -25.96 7.46
C GLY A 87 -26.53 -26.96 7.70
N VAL A 88 -25.94 -27.46 6.63
CA VAL A 88 -24.79 -28.38 6.70
C VAL A 88 -23.67 -27.84 5.83
N THR A 89 -22.47 -27.80 6.38
CA THR A 89 -21.23 -27.58 5.64
C THR A 89 -20.65 -28.93 5.24
N LEU A 90 -20.59 -29.19 3.93
CA LEU A 90 -20.06 -30.43 3.37
C LEU A 90 -18.53 -30.41 3.37
N PHE A 91 -17.94 -29.30 2.94
CA PHE A 91 -16.50 -29.08 3.03
C PHE A 91 -16.19 -27.60 3.19
N SER A 92 -15.02 -27.34 3.76
CA SER A 92 -14.43 -26.01 3.90
C SER A 92 -12.96 -26.11 3.55
N ILE A 93 -12.52 -25.33 2.56
CA ILE A 93 -11.13 -25.27 2.11
C ILE A 93 -10.59 -23.89 2.47
N ASN A 94 -9.51 -23.88 3.26
CA ASN A 94 -8.76 -22.67 3.58
C ASN A 94 -7.58 -22.52 2.62
N PHE A 95 -7.39 -21.32 2.06
CA PHE A 95 -6.35 -21.04 1.08
C PHE A 95 -5.05 -20.49 1.70
N GLY A 96 -4.84 -20.67 3.00
CA GLY A 96 -3.63 -20.24 3.71
C GLY A 96 -2.31 -20.81 3.14
N TRP A 97 -2.38 -21.90 2.37
CA TRP A 97 -1.24 -22.46 1.65
C TRP A 97 -0.75 -21.60 0.47
N LEU A 98 -1.56 -20.64 -0.01
CA LEU A 98 -1.16 -19.66 -1.03
C LEU A 98 -0.31 -18.51 -0.48
N ALA A 99 -0.08 -18.46 0.84
CA ALA A 99 0.67 -17.37 1.49
C ALA A 99 2.07 -17.14 0.89
N PRO A 100 2.89 -18.16 0.56
CA PRO A 100 4.19 -17.94 -0.07
C PRO A 100 4.10 -17.27 -1.44
N VAL A 101 3.06 -17.60 -2.22
CA VAL A 101 2.83 -17.01 -3.54
C VAL A 101 2.43 -15.54 -3.39
N LEU A 102 1.45 -15.25 -2.52
CA LEU A 102 1.02 -13.88 -2.23
C LEU A 102 2.17 -13.02 -1.70
N TYR A 103 3.01 -13.57 -0.81
CA TYR A 103 4.15 -12.86 -0.26
C TYR A 103 5.14 -12.40 -1.34
N VAL A 104 5.41 -13.25 -2.35
CA VAL A 104 6.29 -12.88 -3.47
C VAL A 104 5.66 -11.75 -4.31
N PHE A 105 4.35 -11.81 -4.56
CA PHE A 105 3.66 -10.74 -5.29
C PHE A 105 3.66 -9.42 -4.52
N ASP A 106 3.43 -9.45 -3.21
CA ASP A 106 3.47 -8.26 -2.36
C ASP A 106 4.87 -7.61 -2.40
N TRP A 107 5.94 -8.41 -2.38
CA TRP A 107 7.31 -7.91 -2.55
C TRP A 107 7.55 -7.25 -3.91
N ILE A 108 7.08 -7.88 -4.98
CA ILE A 108 7.23 -7.33 -6.33
C ILE A 108 6.52 -5.98 -6.41
N ILE A 109 5.28 -5.89 -5.91
CA ILE A 109 4.50 -4.65 -5.88
C ILE A 109 5.23 -3.58 -5.07
N TRP A 110 5.69 -3.93 -3.86
CA TRP A 110 6.40 -3.00 -2.98
C TRP A 110 7.67 -2.43 -3.61
N ILE A 111 8.44 -3.25 -4.34
CA ILE A 111 9.63 -2.79 -5.08
C ILE A 111 9.23 -1.73 -6.11
N PHE A 112 8.19 -1.97 -6.90
CA PHE A 112 7.74 -1.01 -7.91
C PHE A 112 7.22 0.29 -7.28
N GLU A 113 6.44 0.21 -6.20
CA GLU A 113 5.94 1.38 -5.47
C GLU A 113 7.06 2.20 -4.86
N THR A 114 8.06 1.55 -4.26
CA THR A 114 9.23 2.21 -3.68
C THR A 114 10.05 2.94 -4.74
N ILE A 115 10.32 2.28 -5.87
CA ILE A 115 11.04 2.89 -7.00
C ILE A 115 10.24 4.08 -7.56
N ALA A 116 8.93 3.92 -7.78
CA ALA A 116 8.09 4.98 -8.31
C ALA A 116 8.04 6.20 -7.37
N SER A 117 7.93 5.97 -6.05
CA SER A 117 7.94 7.03 -5.04
C SER A 117 9.28 7.78 -5.01
N ALA A 118 10.40 7.05 -5.07
CA ALA A 118 11.73 7.65 -5.11
C ALA A 118 11.97 8.46 -6.39
N VAL A 119 11.62 7.92 -7.56
CA VAL A 119 11.75 8.62 -8.84
C VAL A 119 10.85 9.85 -8.89
N GLY A 120 9.60 9.74 -8.43
CA GLY A 120 8.66 10.86 -8.36
C GLY A 120 9.16 12.00 -7.47
N TYR A 121 9.77 11.65 -6.32
CA TYR A 121 10.40 12.64 -5.44
C TYR A 121 11.59 13.35 -6.11
N LEU A 122 12.47 12.62 -6.79
CA LEU A 122 13.59 13.22 -7.52
C LEU A 122 13.10 14.18 -8.62
N LEU A 123 12.09 13.77 -9.41
CA LEU A 123 11.49 14.63 -10.43
C LEU A 123 10.85 15.90 -9.83
N SER A 124 10.28 15.79 -8.63
CA SER A 124 9.72 16.93 -7.91
C SER A 124 10.82 17.91 -7.47
N ILE A 125 11.97 17.41 -6.98
CA ILE A 125 13.15 18.24 -6.68
C ILE A 125 13.65 18.96 -7.94
N PHE A 126 13.76 18.26 -9.08
CA PHE A 126 14.19 18.86 -10.34
C PHE A 126 13.27 20.00 -10.76
N THR A 127 11.95 19.75 -10.74
CA THR A 127 10.94 20.73 -11.15
C THR A 127 10.93 21.94 -10.22
N GLY A 128 11.03 21.71 -8.90
CA GLY A 128 11.13 22.77 -7.89
C GLY A 128 12.40 23.61 -8.07
N SER A 129 13.54 22.97 -8.32
CA SER A 129 14.83 23.64 -8.53
C SER A 129 14.83 24.53 -9.77
N ILE A 130 14.26 24.06 -10.89
CA ILE A 130 14.13 24.85 -12.13
C ILE A 130 13.22 26.07 -11.90
N THR A 131 12.11 25.88 -11.18
CA THR A 131 11.16 26.96 -10.88
C THR A 131 11.84 28.05 -10.03
N LEU A 132 12.58 27.66 -8.99
CA LEU A 132 13.35 28.58 -8.14
C LEU A 132 14.48 29.29 -8.90
N LEU A 133 15.12 28.63 -9.86
CA LEU A 133 16.15 29.25 -10.70
C LEU A 133 15.58 30.25 -11.72
N SER A 134 14.42 29.93 -12.31
CA SER A 134 13.77 30.78 -13.30
C SER A 134 13.26 32.10 -12.72
N SER A 135 13.08 32.18 -11.39
CA SER A 135 12.63 33.39 -10.70
C SER A 135 13.76 34.40 -10.42
N VAL A 136 15.04 34.06 -10.70
CA VAL A 136 16.19 34.94 -10.47
C VAL A 136 16.67 35.55 -11.80
N PRO A 137 16.41 36.84 -12.08
CA PRO A 137 16.53 37.43 -13.44
C PRO A 137 17.94 37.50 -14.04
N VAL A 138 18.99 37.44 -13.22
CA VAL A 138 20.39 37.64 -13.67
C VAL A 138 21.29 36.43 -13.37
N ILE A 139 21.03 35.73 -12.27
CA ILE A 139 21.82 34.57 -11.81
C ILE A 139 21.16 33.24 -12.22
N GLY A 140 19.86 33.27 -12.57
CA GLY A 140 19.08 32.11 -12.99
C GLY A 140 19.76 31.31 -14.11
N PRO A 141 20.06 31.89 -15.29
CA PRO A 141 20.66 31.15 -16.40
C PRO A 141 22.05 30.56 -16.08
N PHE A 142 22.84 31.27 -15.26
CA PHE A 142 24.19 30.83 -14.84
C PHE A 142 24.11 29.63 -13.88
N LEU A 143 23.26 29.70 -12.85
CA LEU A 143 23.04 28.58 -11.94
C LEU A 143 22.32 27.42 -12.64
N THR A 144 21.45 27.68 -13.61
CA THR A 144 20.77 26.61 -14.39
C THR A 144 21.79 25.81 -15.17
N THR A 145 22.77 26.49 -15.76
CA THR A 145 23.87 25.85 -16.48
C THR A 145 24.75 25.02 -15.53
N ILE A 146 25.08 25.54 -14.35
CA ILE A 146 25.85 24.81 -13.33
C ILE A 146 25.10 23.57 -12.83
N ILE A 147 23.81 23.71 -12.50
CA ILE A 147 22.97 22.60 -12.04
C ILE A 147 22.81 21.54 -13.14
N LEU A 148 22.64 21.94 -14.40
CA LEU A 148 22.54 21.01 -15.54
C LEU A 148 23.86 20.24 -15.72
N ILE A 149 25.01 20.90 -15.56
CA ILE A 149 26.34 20.27 -15.61
C ILE A 149 26.52 19.28 -14.44
N ILE A 150 26.17 19.68 -13.21
CA ILE A 150 26.26 18.79 -12.03
C ILE A 150 25.36 17.57 -12.20
N ASN A 151 24.12 17.76 -12.67
CA ASN A 151 23.20 16.67 -12.93
C ASN A 151 23.69 15.72 -14.03
N PHE A 152 24.33 16.25 -15.08
CA PHE A 152 24.92 15.42 -16.12
C PHE A 152 26.08 14.58 -15.58
N VAL A 153 26.91 15.15 -14.69
CA VAL A 153 27.99 14.43 -14.00
C VAL A 153 27.44 13.35 -13.07
N LEU A 154 26.38 13.64 -12.29
CA LEU A 154 25.75 12.66 -11.39
C LEU A 154 25.14 11.48 -12.15
N ILE A 155 24.43 11.74 -13.25
CA ILE A 155 23.89 10.69 -14.12
C ILE A 155 25.03 9.85 -14.71
N TRP A 156 26.12 10.50 -15.14
CA TRP A 156 27.28 9.81 -15.68
C TRP A 156 28.00 8.92 -14.65
N GLU A 157 28.17 9.40 -13.42
CA GLU A 157 28.76 8.61 -12.32
C GLU A 157 27.84 7.47 -11.89
N LEU A 158 26.52 7.67 -11.83
CA LEU A 158 25.55 6.60 -11.58
C LEU A 158 25.64 5.51 -12.66
N ILE A 159 25.72 5.93 -13.92
CA ILE A 159 25.87 5.01 -15.05
C ILE A 159 27.20 4.24 -14.98
N LYS A 160 28.30 4.86 -14.53
CA LYS A 160 29.58 4.14 -14.32
C LYS A 160 29.47 3.11 -13.20
N LEU A 161 28.80 3.47 -12.11
CA LEU A 161 28.57 2.59 -10.96
C LEU A 161 27.77 1.35 -11.38
N ILE A 162 26.71 1.53 -12.18
CA ILE A 162 25.89 0.45 -12.73
C ILE A 162 26.68 -0.40 -13.74
N ARG A 163 27.54 0.23 -14.55
CA ARG A 163 28.39 -0.47 -15.54
C ARG A 163 29.62 -1.15 -14.94
N GLY A 164 29.81 -1.10 -13.61
CA GLY A 164 30.91 -1.78 -12.92
C GLY A 164 32.29 -1.15 -13.16
N TYR A 165 32.34 0.05 -13.72
CA TYR A 165 33.57 0.85 -13.74
C TYR A 165 33.71 1.48 -12.34
N GLY A 166 34.24 0.70 -11.40
CA GLY A 166 34.78 1.24 -10.16
C GLY A 166 35.96 2.19 -10.43
N PRO A 167 36.39 2.97 -9.42
CA PRO A 167 37.54 3.86 -9.55
C PRO A 167 38.81 3.14 -10.02
#